data_AF-A0A2G9C531-F1
#
_entry.id   AF-A0A2G9C531-F1
#
_cell.length_a   1.000
_cell.length_b   1.000
_cell.length_c   1.000
_cell.angle_alpha   90.00
_cell.angle_beta   90.00
_cell.angle_gamma   90.00
#
_symmetry.space_group_name_H-M   'P 1'
#
loop_
_entity.id
_entity.type
_entity.pdbx_description
1 polymer ?
#
loop_
_entity_poly.entity_id
_entity_poly.type
_entity_poly.pdbx_seq_one_letter_code
_entity_poly.pdbx_strand_id
1 'polypeptide(L)'
;MGLGAAGAQATPVAVDVSGVQSMDLLGDAGNTVWWIDVGAHAVLNRLSWSITLEAFSPSLLAEMQLSFGASSGLDQVSFTPGGGDFLSGTSRYTGMLDLGGLGLSVGADGLLRLEFSEAFKDFAPGVADGRWLGGTLTFDVTRATAVPEPASLALSLAGLAAMAGLGAVRRRASRRPD
;
A
#
# COMPACT_ATOMS: atom_id res chain seq x y z
N MET A 1 11.09 -2.22 -34.75
CA MET A 1 10.97 -1.38 -33.55
C MET A 1 10.17 -2.16 -32.52
N GLY A 2 10.83 -2.69 -31.50
CA GLY A 2 10.16 -3.44 -30.43
C GLY A 2 9.52 -2.46 -29.46
N LEU A 3 8.23 -2.65 -29.17
CA LEU A 3 7.56 -1.96 -28.07
C LEU A 3 8.16 -2.50 -26.77
N GLY A 4 9.05 -1.72 -26.14
CA GLY A 4 9.59 -2.05 -24.83
C GLY A 4 8.45 -2.09 -23.82
N ALA A 5 8.27 -3.21 -23.14
CA ALA A 5 7.44 -3.26 -21.95
C ALA A 5 8.02 -2.25 -20.94
N ALA A 6 7.24 -1.24 -20.57
CA ALA A 6 7.59 -0.40 -19.44
C ALA A 6 7.68 -1.33 -18.22
N GLY A 7 8.88 -1.50 -17.67
CA GLY A 7 9.08 -2.26 -16.44
C GLY A 7 8.22 -1.67 -15.33
N ALA A 8 7.54 -2.53 -14.56
CA ALA A 8 6.75 -2.07 -13.44
C ALA A 8 7.71 -1.43 -12.40
N GLN A 9 7.56 -0.12 -12.18
CA GLN A 9 8.37 0.62 -11.22
C GLN A 9 7.67 0.63 -9.86
N ALA A 10 8.43 0.34 -8.80
CA ALA A 10 7.93 0.50 -7.45
C ALA A 10 7.62 1.97 -7.16
N THR A 11 6.43 2.23 -6.63
CA THR A 11 5.94 3.56 -6.24
C THR A 11 5.86 3.63 -4.72
N PRO A 12 6.46 4.64 -4.06
CA PRO A 12 6.36 4.79 -2.62
C PRO A 12 4.97 5.30 -2.23
N VAL A 13 4.38 4.69 -1.20
CA VAL A 13 3.15 5.14 -0.54
C VAL A 13 3.51 5.49 0.91
N ALA A 14 3.47 6.78 1.23
CA ALA A 14 3.79 7.30 2.55
C ALA A 14 2.52 7.46 3.40
N VAL A 15 2.57 6.99 4.64
CA VAL A 15 1.48 7.03 5.61
C VAL A 15 1.98 7.75 6.87
N ASP A 16 1.35 8.87 7.21
CA ASP A 16 1.58 9.56 8.48
C ASP A 16 0.82 8.83 9.60
N VAL A 17 1.55 8.48 10.66
CA VAL A 17 1.02 7.70 11.80
C VAL A 17 0.88 8.52 13.07
N SER A 18 0.95 9.85 12.95
CA SER A 18 0.90 10.75 14.10
C SER A 18 -0.43 10.67 14.85
N GLY A 19 -0.32 10.47 16.17
CA GLY A 19 -1.45 10.44 17.11
C GLY A 19 -2.14 9.09 17.25
N VAL A 20 -1.73 8.06 16.51
CA VAL A 20 -2.37 6.73 16.58
C VAL A 20 -2.14 6.12 17.97
N GLN A 21 -3.21 5.58 18.56
CA GLN A 21 -3.13 4.85 19.82
C GLN A 21 -2.82 3.39 19.55
N SER A 22 -2.04 2.79 20.43
CA SER A 22 -1.73 1.37 20.45
C SER A 22 -2.37 0.80 21.71
N MET A 23 -3.43 0.00 21.56
CA MET A 23 -4.39 -0.25 22.63
C MET A 23 -4.50 -1.71 23.00
N ASP A 24 -4.93 -2.56 22.07
CA ASP A 24 -5.28 -3.94 22.37
C ASP A 24 -4.45 -4.92 21.53
N LEU A 25 -4.65 -6.22 21.76
CA LEU A 25 -3.93 -7.25 21.02
C LEU A 25 -4.40 -7.28 19.56
N LEU A 26 -3.57 -7.82 18.67
CA LEU A 26 -3.89 -7.95 17.25
C LEU A 26 -5.28 -8.62 17.04
N GLY A 27 -6.12 -7.97 16.26
CA GLY A 27 -7.47 -8.42 15.89
C GLY A 27 -8.58 -7.91 16.80
N ASP A 28 -8.25 -7.29 17.93
CA ASP A 28 -9.25 -6.76 18.86
C ASP A 28 -10.00 -5.57 18.25
N ALA A 29 -11.32 -5.55 18.45
CA ALA A 29 -12.20 -4.57 17.82
C ALA A 29 -11.95 -3.11 18.26
N GLY A 30 -11.22 -2.92 19.35
CA GLY A 30 -10.79 -1.60 19.83
C GLY A 30 -9.68 -0.98 18.99
N ASN A 31 -8.89 -1.78 18.26
CA ASN A 31 -7.70 -1.30 17.58
C ASN A 31 -8.00 -0.31 16.46
N THR A 32 -7.03 0.59 16.25
CA THR A 32 -7.06 1.46 15.07
C THR A 32 -6.68 0.62 13.85
N VAL A 33 -7.61 0.54 12.89
CA VAL A 33 -7.39 -0.12 11.60
C VAL A 33 -7.58 0.88 10.48
N TRP A 34 -6.60 0.95 9.58
CA TRP A 34 -6.64 1.79 8.39
C TRP A 34 -6.61 0.96 7.12
N TRP A 35 -7.20 1.51 6.06
CA TRP A 35 -7.20 0.93 4.72
C TRP A 35 -6.61 1.96 3.76
N ILE A 36 -5.44 1.65 3.22
CA ILE A 36 -4.68 2.54 2.35
C ILE A 36 -4.79 2.02 0.91
N ASP A 37 -5.24 2.87 0.00
CA ASP A 37 -5.24 2.53 -1.42
C ASP A 37 -3.79 2.53 -1.97
N VAL A 38 -3.32 1.35 -2.32
CA VAL A 38 -2.01 1.13 -2.96
C VAL A 38 -2.16 0.67 -4.41
N GLY A 39 -3.40 0.51 -4.89
CA GLY A 39 -3.77 0.02 -6.21
C GLY A 39 -4.04 -1.49 -6.25
N ALA A 40 -5.02 -1.88 -7.06
CA ALA A 40 -5.40 -3.28 -7.24
C ALA A 40 -4.20 -4.17 -7.59
N HIS A 41 -4.10 -5.33 -6.93
CA HIS A 41 -3.04 -6.32 -7.14
C HIS A 41 -1.61 -5.76 -6.94
N ALA A 42 -1.45 -4.67 -6.17
CA ALA A 42 -0.12 -4.16 -5.87
C ALA A 42 0.65 -5.15 -4.99
N VAL A 43 1.91 -5.40 -5.35
CA VAL A 43 2.86 -6.21 -4.59
C VAL A 43 3.67 -5.30 -3.69
N LEU A 44 3.76 -5.63 -2.40
CA LEU A 44 4.58 -4.92 -1.43
C LEU A 44 6.01 -5.43 -1.51
N ASN A 45 6.94 -4.55 -1.89
CA ASN A 45 8.35 -4.91 -2.02
C ASN A 45 9.15 -4.57 -0.76
N ARG A 46 8.77 -3.49 -0.07
CA ARG A 46 9.56 -2.95 1.03
C ARG A 46 8.70 -2.09 1.94
N LEU A 47 9.02 -2.13 3.23
CA LEU A 47 8.55 -1.18 4.22
C LEU A 47 9.77 -0.44 4.78
N SER A 48 9.67 0.88 4.89
CA SER A 48 10.63 1.70 5.64
C SER A 48 9.92 2.63 6.60
N TRP A 49 10.56 2.98 7.71
CA TRP A 49 9.94 3.79 8.75
C TRP A 49 10.91 4.81 9.35
N SER A 50 10.32 5.89 9.85
CA SER A 50 11.00 6.94 10.62
C SER A 50 9.98 7.55 11.57
N ILE A 51 9.85 6.95 12.75
CA ILE A 51 8.72 7.16 13.67
C ILE A 51 9.20 7.44 15.09
N THR A 52 8.34 8.07 15.89
CA THR A 52 8.52 8.25 17.32
C THR A 52 7.36 7.55 18.03
N LEU A 53 7.70 6.69 18.99
CA LEU A 53 6.76 5.94 19.81
C LEU A 53 6.84 6.41 21.27
N GLU A 54 5.74 6.28 21.99
CA GLU A 54 5.68 6.39 23.44
C GLU A 54 4.93 5.20 24.01
N ALA A 55 5.58 4.40 24.85
CA ALA A 55 4.94 3.36 25.65
C ALA A 55 4.68 3.89 27.07
N PHE A 56 3.45 3.75 27.55
CA PHE A 56 3.04 4.18 28.88
C PHE A 56 3.38 3.10 29.91
N SER A 57 4.08 3.47 30.97
CA SER A 57 4.49 2.50 32.00
C SER A 57 3.26 1.81 32.62
N PRO A 58 3.21 0.46 32.66
CA PRO A 58 4.35 -0.45 32.55
C PRO A 58 4.67 -1.03 31.16
N SER A 59 3.94 -0.65 30.11
CA SER A 59 4.14 -1.16 28.74
C SER A 59 5.51 -0.80 28.15
N LEU A 60 5.98 -1.64 27.23
CA LEU A 60 7.31 -1.58 26.64
C LEU A 60 7.27 -1.15 25.17
N LEU A 61 8.30 -0.41 24.75
CA LEU A 61 8.46 -0.02 23.33
C LEU A 61 8.63 -1.23 22.40
N ALA A 62 9.13 -2.35 22.93
CA ALA A 62 9.23 -3.63 22.24
C ALA A 62 7.89 -4.36 22.03
N GLU A 63 6.79 -3.89 22.62
CA GLU A 63 5.46 -4.50 22.51
C GLU A 63 4.58 -3.81 21.47
N MET A 64 4.84 -2.54 21.17
CA MET A 64 4.08 -1.78 20.17
C MET A 64 4.27 -2.35 18.75
N GLN A 65 3.18 -2.80 18.12
CA GLN A 65 3.18 -3.49 16.84
C GLN A 65 2.43 -2.74 15.74
N LEU A 66 2.89 -2.96 14.51
CA LEU A 66 2.09 -2.75 13.30
C LEU A 66 1.94 -4.08 12.57
N SER A 67 0.69 -4.42 12.26
CA SER A 67 0.35 -5.55 11.39
C SER A 67 -0.20 -5.04 10.06
N PHE A 68 0.26 -5.59 8.95
CA PHE A 68 -0.17 -5.17 7.63
C PHE A 68 -0.32 -6.32 6.63
N GLY A 69 -1.27 -6.17 5.71
CA GLY A 69 -1.57 -7.19 4.70
C GLY A 69 -2.78 -6.82 3.83
N ALA A 70 -3.26 -7.76 3.03
CA ALA A 70 -4.46 -7.56 2.23
C ALA A 70 -5.68 -7.28 3.13
N SER A 71 -6.59 -6.42 2.65
CA SER A 71 -7.87 -6.10 3.30
C SER A 71 -8.75 -7.31 3.61
N SER A 72 -8.62 -8.38 2.83
CA SER A 72 -9.50 -9.57 2.87
C SER A 72 -9.09 -10.63 3.88
N GLY A 73 -7.95 -10.50 4.57
CA GLY A 73 -7.32 -11.62 5.27
C GLY A 73 -6.69 -11.34 6.63
N LEU A 74 -6.43 -12.44 7.34
CA LEU A 74 -5.65 -12.50 8.58
C LEU A 74 -4.17 -12.81 8.32
N ASP A 75 -3.79 -13.11 7.08
CA ASP A 75 -2.38 -13.31 6.66
C ASP A 75 -1.68 -11.95 6.62
N GLN A 76 -1.24 -11.51 7.78
CA GLN A 76 -0.59 -10.22 8.00
C GLN A 76 0.84 -10.44 8.46
N VAL A 77 1.70 -9.51 8.07
CA VAL A 77 3.03 -9.39 8.64
C VAL A 77 2.97 -8.39 9.77
N SER A 78 3.33 -8.85 10.97
CA SER A 78 3.48 -8.01 12.15
C SER A 78 4.95 -7.71 12.38
N PHE A 79 5.27 -6.45 12.68
CA PHE A 79 6.59 -6.08 13.16
C PHE A 79 6.51 -5.04 14.27
N THR A 80 7.54 -5.03 15.11
CA THR A 80 7.70 -4.10 16.22
C THR A 80 8.86 -3.15 15.92
N PRO A 81 8.63 -1.84 15.72
CA PRO A 81 9.70 -0.90 15.41
C PRO A 81 10.78 -0.81 16.49
N GLY A 82 10.37 -0.95 17.76
CA GLY A 82 11.24 -0.99 18.94
C GLY A 82 11.64 -2.40 19.36
N GLY A 83 11.59 -3.39 18.46
CA GLY A 83 11.92 -4.79 18.80
C GLY A 83 13.29 -4.93 19.44
N GLY A 84 13.32 -5.16 20.75
CA GLY A 84 14.55 -5.22 21.57
C GLY A 84 14.69 -4.11 22.61
N ASP A 85 13.81 -3.11 22.61
CA ASP A 85 13.74 -2.02 23.59
C ASP A 85 12.71 -2.33 24.68
N PHE A 86 13.16 -3.02 25.73
CA PHE A 86 12.31 -3.47 26.85
C PHE A 86 12.11 -2.40 27.93
N LEU A 87 11.98 -1.15 27.51
CA LEU A 87 11.72 -0.02 28.39
C LEU A 87 10.42 0.68 27.99
N SER A 88 9.72 1.23 28.99
CA SER A 88 8.68 2.24 28.77
C SER A 88 9.29 3.60 28.42
N GLY A 89 8.46 4.52 27.95
CA GLY A 89 8.84 5.91 27.67
C GLY A 89 8.82 6.22 26.18
N THR A 90 9.55 7.25 25.77
CA THR A 90 9.53 7.77 24.40
C THR A 90 10.85 7.50 23.68
N SER A 91 10.79 6.97 22.47
CA SER A 91 11.98 6.75 21.63
C SER A 91 11.67 6.89 20.14
N ARG A 92 12.72 7.08 19.34
CA ARG A 92 12.64 7.24 17.88
C ARG A 92 13.28 6.05 17.19
N TYR A 93 12.57 5.48 16.23
CA TYR A 93 13.01 4.32 15.45
C TYR A 93 13.02 4.63 13.96
N THR A 94 14.10 4.23 13.30
CA THR A 94 14.24 4.25 11.85
C THR A 94 14.65 2.86 11.38
N GLY A 95 14.18 2.46 10.21
CA GLY A 95 14.53 1.15 9.69
C GLY A 95 13.85 0.80 8.39
N MET A 96 14.09 -0.42 7.96
CA MET A 96 13.60 -0.97 6.70
C MET A 96 13.47 -2.49 6.80
N LEU A 97 12.44 -3.01 6.15
CA LEU A 97 12.18 -4.43 5.99
C LEU A 97 11.97 -4.72 4.49
N ASP A 98 12.77 -5.64 3.95
CA ASP A 98 12.58 -6.18 2.60
C ASP A 98 11.43 -7.20 2.63
N LEU A 99 10.45 -7.01 1.76
CA LEU A 99 9.25 -7.83 1.63
C LEU A 99 9.23 -8.60 0.31
N GLY A 100 10.18 -8.36 -0.61
CA GLY A 100 10.18 -8.94 -1.95
C GLY A 100 10.20 -10.47 -1.96
N GLY A 101 10.78 -11.08 -0.93
CA GLY A 101 10.80 -12.54 -0.76
C GLY A 101 9.50 -13.14 -0.20
N LEU A 102 8.58 -12.33 0.32
CA LEU A 102 7.37 -12.79 0.99
C LEU A 102 6.16 -12.90 0.06
N GLY A 103 6.22 -12.29 -1.14
CA GLY A 103 5.12 -12.33 -2.11
C GLY A 103 3.84 -11.63 -1.64
N LEU A 104 3.95 -10.71 -0.67
CA LEU A 104 2.81 -9.99 -0.12
C LEU A 104 2.19 -9.08 -1.19
N SER A 105 0.87 -9.20 -1.36
CA SER A 105 0.12 -8.38 -2.31
C SER A 105 -1.27 -8.06 -1.78
N VAL A 106 -1.84 -6.95 -2.24
CA VAL A 106 -3.23 -6.59 -1.95
C VAL A 106 -4.19 -7.18 -2.98
N GLY A 107 -5.47 -7.25 -2.64
CA GLY A 107 -6.52 -7.79 -3.49
C GLY A 107 -6.91 -6.89 -4.67
N ALA A 108 -7.98 -7.27 -5.34
CA ALA A 108 -8.57 -6.50 -6.44
C ALA A 108 -9.15 -5.15 -6.00
N ASP A 109 -9.44 -4.98 -4.71
CA ASP A 109 -9.85 -3.72 -4.11
C ASP A 109 -8.69 -2.75 -3.91
N GLY A 110 -7.45 -3.22 -3.99
CA GLY A 110 -6.25 -2.39 -3.90
C GLY A 110 -5.94 -1.86 -2.51
N LEU A 111 -6.60 -2.37 -1.47
CA LEU A 111 -6.50 -1.85 -0.12
C LEU A 111 -5.47 -2.63 0.70
N LEU A 112 -4.46 -1.90 1.20
CA LEU A 112 -3.53 -2.35 2.23
C LEU A 112 -4.16 -2.07 3.59
N ARG A 113 -4.39 -3.11 4.38
CA ARG A 113 -4.82 -3.01 5.77
C ARG A 113 -3.61 -2.74 6.66
N LEU A 114 -3.76 -1.79 7.58
CA LEU A 114 -2.81 -1.48 8.64
C LEU A 114 -3.55 -1.59 9.97
N GLU A 115 -3.04 -2.36 10.92
CA GLU A 115 -3.56 -2.43 12.28
C GLU A 115 -2.46 -2.13 13.28
N PHE A 116 -2.76 -1.23 14.19
CA PHE A 116 -1.89 -0.83 15.28
C PHE A 116 -2.35 -1.55 16.55
N SER A 117 -1.46 -2.33 17.14
CA SER A 117 -1.78 -3.24 18.23
C SER A 117 -0.60 -3.39 19.19
N GLU A 118 -0.85 -4.04 20.31
CA GLU A 118 0.18 -4.44 21.27
C GLU A 118 0.49 -5.94 21.17
N ALA A 119 1.74 -6.29 21.44
CA ALA A 119 2.18 -7.68 21.62
C ALA A 119 1.74 -8.24 22.98
N PHE A 120 1.59 -7.36 23.97
CA PHE A 120 1.18 -7.69 25.32
C PHE A 120 0.30 -6.56 25.87
N LYS A 121 -0.76 -6.93 26.58
CA LYS A 121 -1.72 -5.96 27.15
C LYS A 121 -1.43 -5.73 28.62
N ASP A 122 -1.03 -4.52 28.97
CA ASP A 122 -0.74 -4.10 30.35
C ASP A 122 -1.91 -3.38 31.01
N PHE A 123 -2.60 -2.50 30.29
CA PHE A 123 -3.77 -1.79 30.82
C PHE A 123 -5.08 -2.54 30.53
N ALA A 124 -6.21 -2.04 31.05
CA ALA A 124 -7.53 -2.60 30.74
C ALA A 124 -7.84 -2.56 29.22
N PRO A 125 -8.68 -3.46 28.70
CA PRO A 125 -9.11 -3.44 27.30
C PRO A 125 -9.67 -2.08 26.87
N GLY A 126 -9.33 -1.63 25.67
CA GLY A 126 -9.72 -0.33 25.12
C GLY A 126 -9.00 0.87 25.74
N VAL A 127 -8.03 0.63 26.63
CA VAL A 127 -7.12 1.67 27.15
C VAL A 127 -5.78 1.52 26.45
N ALA A 128 -5.26 2.62 25.93
CA ALA A 128 -3.97 2.66 25.26
C ALA A 128 -2.81 2.29 26.20
N ASP A 129 -1.94 1.41 25.71
CA ASP A 129 -0.69 1.03 26.35
C ASP A 129 0.46 1.90 25.81
N GLY A 130 0.29 2.44 24.62
CA GLY A 130 1.19 3.42 24.04
C GLY A 130 0.56 4.22 22.91
N ARG A 131 1.36 5.08 22.29
CA ARG A 131 0.97 5.88 21.13
C ARG A 131 2.11 6.13 20.17
N TRP A 132 1.74 6.24 18.90
CA TRP A 132 2.59 6.65 17.81
C TRP A 132 2.58 8.18 17.78
N LEU A 133 3.57 8.81 18.41
CA LEU A 133 3.64 10.27 18.53
C LEU A 133 3.74 10.95 17.17
N GLY A 134 4.45 10.35 16.22
CA GLY A 134 4.48 10.80 14.84
C GLY A 134 5.57 10.21 13.97
N GLY A 135 5.51 10.55 12.69
CA GLY A 135 6.44 10.09 11.67
C GLY A 135 5.75 9.34 10.54
N THR A 136 6.54 8.65 9.72
CA THR A 136 6.06 8.11 8.45
C THR A 136 6.44 6.64 8.29
N LEU A 137 5.48 5.85 7.83
CA LEU A 137 5.67 4.54 7.23
C LEU A 137 5.65 4.70 5.71
N THR A 138 6.60 4.11 4.99
CA THR A 138 6.64 4.14 3.52
C THR A 138 6.68 2.74 2.96
N PHE A 139 5.65 2.39 2.19
CA PHE A 139 5.54 1.13 1.46
C PHE A 139 5.93 1.33 0.01
N ASP A 140 6.95 0.61 -0.46
CA ASP A 140 7.27 0.57 -1.88
C ASP A 140 6.44 -0.52 -2.55
N VAL A 141 5.52 -0.13 -3.42
CA VAL A 141 4.58 -1.05 -4.06
C VAL A 141 4.77 -1.11 -5.57
N THR A 142 4.74 -2.31 -6.14
CA THR A 142 4.78 -2.52 -7.59
C THR A 142 3.38 -2.92 -8.05
N ARG A 143 2.80 -2.16 -8.98
CA ARG A 143 1.52 -2.53 -9.60
C ARG A 143 1.78 -3.34 -10.85
N ALA A 144 0.99 -4.39 -11.07
CA ALA A 144 0.90 -4.98 -12.40
C ALA A 144 0.43 -3.86 -13.35
N THR A 145 1.29 -3.45 -14.27
CA THR A 145 0.88 -2.50 -15.31
C THR A 145 -0.22 -3.20 -16.10
N ALA A 146 -1.36 -2.53 -16.27
CA ALA A 146 -2.40 -3.02 -17.18
C ALA A 146 -1.74 -3.14 -18.56
N VAL A 147 -1.40 -4.36 -18.97
CA VAL A 147 -0.94 -4.65 -20.32
C VAL A 147 -2.11 -4.27 -21.22
N PRO A 148 -1.98 -3.30 -22.14
CA PRO A 148 -3.05 -3.04 -23.10
C PRO A 148 -3.29 -4.35 -23.84
N GLU A 149 -4.47 -4.95 -23.65
CA GLU A 149 -4.76 -6.18 -24.37
C GLU A 149 -4.66 -5.90 -25.88
N PRO A 150 -4.14 -6.84 -26.68
CA PRO A 150 -3.96 -6.65 -28.12
C PRO A 150 -5.22 -6.15 -28.83
N ALA A 151 -6.40 -6.51 -28.30
CA ALA A 151 -7.71 -6.07 -28.79
C ALA A 151 -7.92 -4.56 -28.66
N SER A 152 -7.46 -3.92 -27.58
CA SER A 152 -7.60 -2.47 -27.37
C SER A 152 -6.75 -1.65 -28.33
N LEU A 153 -5.56 -2.15 -28.67
CA LEU A 153 -4.71 -1.60 -29.73
C LEU A 153 -5.31 -1.85 -31.12
N ALA A 154 -5.84 -3.04 -31.37
CA ALA A 154 -6.50 -3.35 -32.63
C ALA A 154 -7.76 -2.49 -32.86
N LEU A 155 -8.58 -2.26 -31.83
CA LEU A 155 -9.78 -1.41 -31.88
C LEU A 155 -9.45 0.07 -32.09
N SER A 156 -8.42 0.58 -31.41
CA SER A 156 -7.98 1.97 -31.61
C SER A 156 -7.40 2.19 -33.01
N LEU A 157 -6.61 1.24 -33.53
CA LEU A 157 -6.11 1.28 -34.91
C LEU A 157 -7.25 1.14 -35.94
N ALA A 158 -8.21 0.24 -35.70
CA ALA A 158 -9.37 0.08 -36.57
C ALA A 158 -10.26 1.33 -36.60
N GLY A 159 -10.47 1.98 -35.44
CA GLY A 159 -11.19 3.24 -35.34
C GLY A 159 -10.52 4.37 -36.11
N LEU A 160 -9.19 4.50 -35.99
CA LEU A 160 -8.40 5.48 -36.75
C LEU A 160 -8.46 5.22 -38.26
N ALA A 161 -8.36 3.95 -38.69
CA ALA A 161 -8.47 3.57 -40.10
C ALA A 161 -9.86 3.85 -40.68
N ALA A 162 -10.93 3.60 -39.92
CA ALA A 162 -12.30 3.89 -40.32
C ALA A 162 -12.53 5.41 -40.51
N MET A 163 -12.00 6.23 -39.59
CA MET A 163 -12.10 7.70 -39.69
C MET A 163 -11.32 8.25 -40.89
N ALA A 164 -10.14 7.70 -41.19
CA ALA A 164 -9.37 8.06 -42.38
C ALA A 164 -10.08 7.63 -43.68
N GLY A 165 -10.69 6.44 -43.70
CA GLY A 165 -11.44 5.91 -44.84
C GLY A 165 -12.68 6.74 -45.18
N LEU A 166 -13.45 7.17 -44.18
CA LEU A 166 -14.63 8.04 -44.35
C LEU A 166 -14.25 9.41 -44.95
N GLY A 167 -13.08 9.96 -44.59
CA GLY A 167 -12.55 11.18 -45.17
C GLY A 167 -12.14 11.06 -46.64
N ALA A 168 -11.68 9.88 -47.07
CA ALA A 168 -11.29 9.61 -48.45
C ALA A 168 -12.50 9.44 -49.39
N VAL A 169 -13.58 8.81 -48.91
CA VAL A 169 -14.83 8.64 -49.68
C VAL A 169 -15.50 9.99 -49.96
N ARG A 170 -15.53 10.90 -48.97
CA ARG A 170 -16.10 12.24 -49.14
C ARG A 170 -15.36 13.11 -50.16
N ARG A 171 -14.04 12.98 -50.28
CA ARG A 171 -13.24 13.76 -51.27
C ARG A 171 -13.39 13.25 -52.71
N ARG A 172 -13.77 11.99 -52.90
CA ARG A 172 -14.06 11.45 -54.25
C ARG A 172 -15.43 11.88 -54.77
N ALA A 173 -16.41 12.03 -53.88
CA ALA A 173 -17.76 12.48 -54.26
C ALA A 173 -17.81 13.94 -54.72
N SER A 174 -16.90 14.79 -54.25
CA SER A 174 -16.82 16.21 -54.63
C SER A 174 -15.97 16.51 -55.88
N ARG A 175 -15.43 15.48 -56.54
CA ARG A 175 -14.70 15.60 -57.82
C ARG A 175 -15.44 14.81 -58.92
N ARG A 176 -16.61 15.28 -59.34
CA ARG A 176 -17.15 14.97 -60.67
C ARG A 176 -17.10 16.24 -61.52
N PRO A 177 -16.28 16.29 -62.59
CA PRO A 177 -16.33 17.37 -63.55
C PRO A 177 -17.49 17.16 -64.53
N ASP A 178 -18.16 18.26 -64.87
CA ASP A 178 -19.10 18.39 -66.00
C ASP A 178 -18.36 18.39 -67.35
#